data_AF-A0A0D1JES6-F1
#
_entry.id   AF-A0A0D1JES6-F1
#
_cell.length_a   1.000
_cell.length_b   1.000
_cell.length_c   1.000
_cell.angle_alpha   90.00
_cell.angle_beta   90.00
_cell.angle_gamma   90.00
#
_symmetry.space_group_name_H-M   'P 1'
#
loop_
_entity.id
_entity.type
_entity.pdbx_description
1 polymer ?
#
loop_
_entity_poly.entity_id
_entity_poly.type
_entity_poly.pdbx_seq_one_letter_code
_entity_poly.pdbx_strand_id
1 'polypeptide(L)'
;MDAIHQSILKSGEIIHQLDGRSKQIEQILSVITQIADQTNLLALNAAIEAARAGEQGKGFAVVADEVRKLAEESQQSAGQISKLIIEIQKDMNRSARSVEHVKTEAAEGVTMIQHTRDAFKEIAAATGEISAEISDLSASVTNISASAHQINDSFAANTADIKESTKYPASGCINRGAICCNGGDYRSF
;
A
#
# COMPACT_ATOMS: atom_id res chain seq x y z
N MET A 1 1.21 7.44 2.83
CA MET A 1 2.29 6.73 3.53
C MET A 1 2.92 7.60 4.62
N ASP A 2 3.22 8.87 4.36
CA ASP A 2 3.68 9.80 5.40
C ASP A 2 2.73 9.89 6.60
N ALA A 3 1.43 9.94 6.38
CA ALA A 3 0.45 9.96 7.48
C ALA A 3 0.51 8.71 8.37
N ILE A 4 0.75 7.53 7.79
CA ILE A 4 0.86 6.26 8.54
C ILE A 4 2.16 6.26 9.34
N HIS A 5 3.27 6.63 8.72
CA HIS A 5 4.57 6.72 9.39
C HIS A 5 4.52 7.74 10.55
N GLN A 6 3.96 8.92 10.33
CA GLN A 6 3.77 9.92 11.38
C GLN A 6 2.87 9.41 12.52
N SER A 7 1.80 8.68 12.20
CA SER A 7 0.93 8.07 13.20
C SER A 7 1.68 7.04 14.06
N ILE A 8 2.51 6.20 13.44
CA ILE A 8 3.33 5.18 14.13
C ILE A 8 4.33 5.84 15.07
N LEU A 9 5.05 6.88 14.60
CA LEU A 9 5.99 7.63 15.43
C LEU A 9 5.30 8.27 16.65
N LYS A 10 4.15 8.92 16.42
CA LYS A 10 3.36 9.55 17.48
C LYS A 10 2.84 8.51 18.49
N SER A 11 2.37 7.36 18.02
CA SER A 11 1.96 6.26 18.90
C SER A 11 3.11 5.74 19.75
N GLY A 12 4.30 5.58 19.16
CA GLY A 12 5.52 5.20 19.89
C GLY A 12 5.90 6.21 20.98
N GLU A 13 5.85 7.51 20.66
CA GLU A 13 6.11 8.58 21.62
C GLU A 13 5.12 8.56 22.80
N ILE A 14 3.82 8.42 22.52
CA ILE A 14 2.79 8.35 23.56
C ILE A 14 3.04 7.16 24.49
N ILE A 15 3.36 5.98 23.94
CA ILE A 15 3.66 4.80 24.77
C ILE A 15 4.88 5.06 25.66
N HIS A 16 5.92 5.72 25.12
CA HIS A 16 7.11 6.04 25.88
C HIS A 16 6.85 7.06 27.01
N GLN A 17 5.98 8.03 26.76
CA GLN A 17 5.54 8.99 27.78
C GLN A 17 4.71 8.30 28.88
N LEU A 18 3.84 7.36 28.51
CA LEU A 18 3.05 6.59 29.47
C LEU A 18 3.95 5.70 30.34
N ASP A 19 4.99 5.07 29.78
CA ASP A 19 5.99 4.32 30.55
C ASP A 19 6.68 5.19 31.60
N GLY A 20 7.10 6.40 31.20
CA GLY A 20 7.67 7.38 32.13
C GLY A 20 6.72 7.76 33.26
N ARG A 21 5.44 8.04 32.93
CA ARG A 21 4.41 8.38 33.94
C ARG A 21 4.12 7.21 34.89
N SER A 22 4.06 5.98 34.38
CA SER A 22 3.86 4.79 35.22
C SER A 22 5.02 4.58 36.20
N LYS A 23 6.26 4.82 35.79
CA LYS A 23 7.42 4.78 36.70
C LYS A 23 7.36 5.87 37.78
N GLN A 24 6.88 7.07 37.44
CA GLN A 24 6.66 8.13 38.43
C GLN A 24 5.57 7.73 39.44
N ILE A 25 4.48 7.11 38.99
CA ILE A 25 3.44 6.60 39.89
C ILE A 25 4.00 5.51 40.83
N GLU A 26 4.86 4.62 40.33
CA GLU A 26 5.53 3.61 41.15
C GLU A 26 6.41 4.22 42.25
N GLN A 27 7.14 5.30 41.95
CA GLN A 27 7.91 6.05 42.95
C GLN A 27 6.99 6.66 44.02
N ILE A 28 5.87 7.26 43.61
CA ILE A 28 4.89 7.84 44.55
C ILE A 28 4.30 6.76 45.45
N LEU A 29 3.97 5.58 44.90
CA LEU A 29 3.48 4.45 45.69
C LEU A 29 4.50 3.95 46.70
N SER A 30 5.79 3.93 46.34
CA SER A 30 6.86 3.58 47.29
C SER A 30 6.88 4.54 48.49
N VAL A 31 6.73 5.84 48.23
CA VAL A 31 6.65 6.85 49.31
C VAL A 31 5.39 6.65 50.16
N ILE A 32 4.22 6.40 49.55
CA ILE A 32 2.97 6.14 50.28
C ILE A 32 3.11 4.92 51.19
N THR A 33 3.69 3.83 50.68
CA THR A 33 3.95 2.62 51.49
C THR A 33 4.86 2.92 52.67
N GLN A 34 5.93 3.70 52.47
CA GLN A 34 6.82 4.12 53.55
C GLN A 34 6.11 4.99 54.60
N ILE A 35 5.25 5.91 54.17
CA ILE A 35 4.43 6.74 55.08
C ILE A 35 3.46 5.87 55.88
N ALA A 36 2.81 4.89 55.23
CA ALA A 36 1.92 3.94 55.89
C ALA A 36 2.67 3.10 56.93
N ASP A 37 3.86 2.59 56.61
CA ASP A 37 4.74 1.86 57.54
C ASP A 37 5.11 2.71 58.76
N GLN A 38 5.54 3.95 58.54
CA GLN A 38 5.89 4.87 59.62
C GLN A 38 4.68 5.22 60.49
N THR A 39 3.52 5.45 59.88
CA THR A 39 2.27 5.74 60.59
C THR A 39 1.84 4.53 61.43
N ASN A 40 1.97 3.32 60.90
CA ASN A 40 1.68 2.08 61.61
C ASN A 40 2.60 1.91 62.83
N LEU A 41 3.90 2.18 62.68
CA LEU A 41 4.85 2.14 63.80
C LEU A 41 4.57 3.21 64.86
N LEU A 42 4.21 4.44 64.44
CA LEU A 42 3.82 5.51 65.36
C LEU A 42 2.55 5.16 66.14
N ALA A 43 1.55 4.60 65.46
CA ALA A 43 0.30 4.14 66.06
C ALA A 43 0.54 3.01 67.07
N LEU A 44 1.42 2.05 66.74
CA LEU A 44 1.81 0.99 67.65
C LEU A 44 2.48 1.54 68.92
N ASN A 45 3.42 2.47 68.77
CA ASN A 45 4.07 3.11 69.93
C ASN A 45 3.06 3.88 70.78
N ALA A 46 2.10 4.58 70.16
CA ALA A 46 1.04 5.27 70.87
C ALA A 46 0.11 4.30 71.63
N ALA A 47 -0.23 3.15 71.03
CA ALA A 47 -1.02 2.11 71.69
C ALA A 47 -0.29 1.53 72.92
N ILE A 48 1.03 1.31 72.82
CA ILE A 48 1.86 0.85 73.95
C ILE A 48 1.87 1.89 75.08
N GLU A 49 2.07 3.17 74.77
CA GLU A 49 2.11 4.22 75.79
C GLU A 49 0.72 4.46 76.42
N ALA A 50 -0.35 4.34 75.63
CA ALA A 50 -1.72 4.37 76.13
C ALA A 50 -2.01 3.21 77.10
N ALA A 51 -1.55 2.00 76.80
CA ALA A 51 -1.65 0.86 77.71
C ALA A 51 -0.86 1.11 79.01
N ARG A 52 0.30 1.76 78.91
CA ARG A 52 1.14 2.11 80.06
C ARG A 52 0.51 3.16 80.99
N ALA A 53 -0.27 4.09 80.43
CA ALA A 53 -1.03 5.09 81.18
C ALA A 53 -2.28 4.51 81.90
N GLY A 54 -2.61 3.24 81.68
CA GLY A 54 -3.73 2.56 82.35
C GLY A 54 -5.08 3.18 82.01
N GLU A 55 -5.90 3.45 83.02
CA GLU A 55 -7.26 4.02 82.83
C GLU A 55 -7.25 5.39 82.12
N GLN A 56 -6.22 6.21 82.33
CA GLN A 56 -6.12 7.53 81.70
C GLN A 56 -5.79 7.44 80.20
N GLY A 57 -5.27 6.30 79.74
CA GLY A 57 -4.89 6.07 78.34
C GLY A 57 -5.98 5.43 77.48
N LYS A 58 -7.12 5.00 78.05
CA LYS A 58 -8.15 4.26 77.30
C LYS A 58 -8.66 4.97 76.05
N GLY A 59 -8.90 6.28 76.11
CA GLY A 59 -9.32 7.06 74.95
C GLY A 59 -8.24 7.16 73.87
N PHE A 60 -6.98 7.32 74.28
CA PHE A 60 -5.83 7.33 73.36
C PHE A 60 -5.59 5.97 72.71
N ALA A 61 -5.82 4.87 73.42
CA ALA A 61 -5.67 3.51 72.89
C ALA A 61 -6.61 3.27 71.70
N VAL A 62 -7.88 3.69 71.80
CA VAL A 62 -8.86 3.56 70.72
C VAL A 62 -8.43 4.35 69.48
N VAL A 63 -7.93 5.57 69.66
CA VAL A 63 -7.44 6.39 68.55
C VAL A 63 -6.20 5.75 67.92
N ALA A 64 -5.27 5.24 68.72
CA ALA A 64 -4.07 4.58 68.23
C ALA A 64 -4.40 3.34 67.40
N ASP A 65 -5.36 2.51 67.83
CA ASP A 65 -5.81 1.34 67.07
C ASP A 65 -6.48 1.73 65.74
N GLU A 66 -7.30 2.79 65.71
CA GLU A 66 -7.93 3.25 64.46
C GLU A 66 -6.89 3.80 63.47
N VAL A 67 -5.90 4.56 63.95
CA VAL A 67 -4.79 5.04 63.11
C VAL A 67 -3.96 3.87 62.58
N ARG A 68 -3.70 2.85 63.40
CA ARG A 68 -3.00 1.63 63.00
C ARG A 68 -3.75 0.93 61.86
N LYS A 69 -5.06 0.77 62.00
CA LYS A 69 -5.92 0.15 60.99
C LYS A 69 -5.93 0.94 59.68
N LEU A 70 -6.05 2.26 59.74
CA LEU A 70 -5.99 3.12 58.54
C LEU A 70 -4.63 3.04 57.83
N ALA A 71 -3.54 2.89 58.60
CA ALA A 71 -2.21 2.70 58.03
C ALA A 71 -2.10 1.35 57.29
N GLU A 72 -2.61 0.26 57.88
CA GLU A 72 -2.65 -1.07 57.24
C GLU A 72 -3.52 -1.06 55.97
N GLU A 73 -4.70 -0.44 56.00
CA GLU A 73 -5.59 -0.30 54.84
C GLU A 73 -4.94 0.53 53.72
N SER A 74 -4.22 1.60 54.08
CA SER A 74 -3.46 2.42 53.13
C SER A 74 -2.36 1.61 52.45
N GLN A 75 -1.67 0.77 53.21
CA GLN A 75 -0.61 -0.10 52.72
C GLN A 75 -1.14 -1.18 51.75
N GLN A 76 -2.26 -1.81 52.11
CA GLN A 76 -2.94 -2.76 51.25
C GLN A 76 -3.38 -2.11 49.92
N SER A 77 -3.95 -0.91 50.00
CA SER A 77 -4.40 -0.15 48.83
C SER A 77 -3.22 0.22 47.92
N ALA A 78 -2.12 0.73 48.49
CA ALA A 78 -0.90 1.04 47.75
C ALA A 78 -0.35 -0.22 47.04
N GLY A 79 -0.37 -1.37 47.71
CA GLY A 79 0.02 -2.65 47.11
C GLY A 79 -0.88 -3.10 45.94
N GLN A 80 -2.19 -2.88 46.03
CA GLN A 80 -3.11 -3.16 44.93
C GLN A 80 -2.87 -2.25 43.73
N ILE A 81 -2.65 -0.96 43.96
CA ILE A 81 -2.33 0.00 42.89
C ILE A 81 -0.99 -0.36 42.24
N SER A 82 0.02 -0.75 43.02
CA SER A 82 1.33 -1.19 42.51
C SER A 82 1.18 -2.36 41.52
N LYS A 83 0.36 -3.37 41.85
CA LYS A 83 0.06 -4.48 40.93
C LYS A 83 -0.58 -4.00 39.62
N LEU A 84 -1.54 -3.07 39.70
CA LEU A 84 -2.17 -2.50 38.50
C LEU A 84 -1.15 -1.75 37.63
N ILE A 85 -0.23 -0.99 38.23
CA ILE A 85 0.83 -0.29 37.50
C ILE A 85 1.76 -1.26 36.79
N ILE A 86 2.12 -2.39 37.41
CA ILE A 86 2.93 -3.44 36.78
C ILE A 86 2.22 -4.03 35.55
N GLU A 87 0.91 -4.31 35.65
CA GLU A 87 0.15 -4.79 34.50
C GLU A 87 0.05 -3.73 33.39
N ILE A 88 -0.16 -2.46 33.74
CA ILE A 88 -0.13 -1.35 32.76
C ILE A 88 1.25 -1.27 32.07
N GLN A 89 2.35 -1.41 32.80
CA GLN A 89 3.71 -1.45 32.23
C GLN A 89 3.89 -2.64 31.27
N LYS A 90 3.34 -3.82 31.58
CA LYS A 90 3.37 -4.97 30.66
C LYS A 90 2.57 -4.69 29.38
N ASP A 91 1.38 -4.12 29.50
CA ASP A 91 0.52 -3.78 28.36
C ASP A 91 1.14 -2.70 27.47
N MET A 92 1.81 -1.72 28.06
CA MET A 92 2.58 -0.72 27.32
C MET A 92 3.74 -1.35 26.55
N ASN A 93 4.50 -2.27 27.16
CA ASN A 93 5.59 -3.00 26.48
C ASN A 93 5.06 -3.90 25.35
N ARG A 94 3.88 -4.49 25.51
CA ARG A 94 3.22 -5.24 24.43
C ARG A 94 2.78 -4.31 23.30
N SER A 95 2.23 -3.15 23.63
CA SER A 95 1.82 -2.13 22.66
C SER A 95 3.02 -1.57 21.89
N ALA A 96 4.14 -1.29 22.56
CA ALA A 96 5.37 -0.84 21.92
C ALA A 96 5.88 -1.84 20.87
N ARG A 97 5.88 -3.14 21.20
CA ARG A 97 6.25 -4.21 20.25
C ARG A 97 5.30 -4.28 19.06
N SER A 98 4.00 -4.10 19.28
CA SER A 98 3.01 -4.07 18.20
C SER A 98 3.25 -2.87 17.27
N VAL A 99 3.59 -1.70 17.81
CA VAL A 99 3.89 -0.51 17.01
C VAL A 99 5.14 -0.73 16.15
N GLU A 100 6.19 -1.37 16.69
CA GLU A 100 7.40 -1.67 15.91
C GLU A 100 7.14 -2.71 14.80
N HIS A 101 6.26 -3.68 15.05
CA HIS A 101 5.81 -4.62 14.01
C HIS A 101 5.09 -3.89 12.87
N VAL A 102 4.11 -3.05 13.21
CA VAL A 102 3.34 -2.27 12.23
C VAL A 102 4.25 -1.32 11.43
N LYS A 103 5.29 -0.77 12.06
CA LYS A 103 6.31 0.05 11.38
C LYS A 103 7.05 -0.75 10.31
N THR A 104 7.41 -1.99 10.61
CA THR A 104 8.11 -2.88 9.67
C THR A 104 7.20 -3.25 8.51
N GLU A 105 5.98 -3.71 8.79
CA GLU A 105 4.98 -4.05 7.77
C GLU A 105 4.64 -2.86 6.87
N ALA A 106 4.52 -1.66 7.45
CA ALA A 106 4.28 -0.44 6.67
C ALA A 106 5.45 -0.13 5.73
N ALA A 107 6.70 -0.31 6.17
CA ALA A 107 7.88 -0.12 5.33
C ALA A 107 7.96 -1.13 4.17
N GLU A 108 7.65 -2.40 4.43
CA GLU A 108 7.52 -3.43 3.40
C GLU A 108 6.40 -3.09 2.40
N GLY A 109 5.26 -2.61 2.90
CA GLY A 109 4.15 -2.13 2.09
C GLY A 109 4.54 -0.99 1.15
N VAL A 110 5.38 -0.04 1.59
CA VAL A 110 5.92 1.02 0.73
C VAL A 110 6.72 0.43 -0.42
N THR A 111 7.60 -0.53 -0.12
CA THR A 111 8.45 -1.19 -1.12
C THR A 111 7.61 -1.95 -2.16
N MET A 112 6.59 -2.69 -1.72
CA MET A 112 5.68 -3.39 -2.65
C MET A 112 4.94 -2.41 -3.57
N ILE A 113 4.43 -1.30 -3.03
CA ILE A 113 3.77 -0.27 -3.84
C ILE A 113 4.75 0.35 -4.85
N GLN A 114 6.02 0.51 -4.48
CA GLN A 114 7.05 0.99 -5.40
C GLN A 114 7.23 0.03 -6.58
N HIS A 115 7.36 -1.27 -6.31
CA HIS A 115 7.46 -2.28 -7.36
C HIS A 115 6.22 -2.34 -8.26
N THR A 116 5.03 -2.25 -7.67
CA THR A 116 3.77 -2.18 -8.44
C THR A 116 3.74 -0.94 -9.34
N ARG A 117 4.19 0.22 -8.83
CA ARG A 117 4.27 1.45 -9.64
C ARG A 117 5.21 1.26 -10.83
N ASP A 118 6.36 0.64 -10.62
CA ASP A 118 7.35 0.44 -11.68
C ASP A 118 6.84 -0.54 -12.74
N ALA A 119 6.19 -1.64 -12.33
CA ALA A 119 5.51 -2.55 -13.25
C ALA A 119 4.42 -1.85 -14.09
N PHE A 120 3.63 -0.95 -13.48
CA PHE A 120 2.64 -0.17 -14.24
C PHE A 120 3.28 0.80 -15.23
N LYS A 121 4.46 1.36 -14.93
CA LYS A 121 5.19 2.20 -15.90
C LYS A 121 5.68 1.38 -17.09
N GLU A 122 6.18 0.17 -16.86
CA GLU A 122 6.59 -0.74 -17.93
C GLU A 122 5.41 -1.11 -18.83
N ILE A 123 4.25 -1.44 -18.23
CA ILE A 123 3.02 -1.70 -18.97
C ILE A 123 2.63 -0.47 -19.81
N ALA A 124 2.63 0.72 -19.22
CA ALA A 124 2.28 1.95 -19.93
C ALA A 124 3.22 2.20 -21.12
N ALA A 125 4.53 1.99 -20.94
CA ALA A 125 5.52 2.11 -22.02
C ALA A 125 5.23 1.11 -23.16
N ALA A 126 5.05 -0.17 -22.83
CA ALA A 126 4.74 -1.21 -23.82
C ALA A 126 3.44 -0.93 -24.59
N THR A 127 2.40 -0.43 -23.91
CA THR A 127 1.15 -0.03 -24.59
C THR A 127 1.34 1.17 -25.52
N GLY A 128 2.24 2.09 -25.19
CA GLY A 128 2.62 3.21 -26.06
C GLY A 128 3.36 2.74 -27.31
N GLU A 129 4.30 1.82 -27.17
CA GLU A 129 5.02 1.20 -28.29
C GLU A 129 4.07 0.47 -29.24
N ILE A 130 3.18 -0.37 -28.72
CA ILE A 130 2.15 -1.06 -29.52
C ILE A 130 1.26 -0.06 -30.27
N SER A 131 0.87 1.04 -29.63
CA SER A 131 0.07 2.07 -30.30
C SER A 131 0.82 2.75 -31.46
N ALA A 132 2.13 2.96 -31.32
CA ALA A 132 2.96 3.49 -32.39
C ALA A 132 3.08 2.50 -33.55
N GLU A 133 3.34 1.22 -33.26
CA GLU A 133 3.41 0.16 -34.27
C GLU A 133 2.09 0.02 -35.05
N ILE A 134 0.93 0.11 -34.37
CA ILE A 134 -0.38 0.07 -35.03
C ILE A 134 -0.57 1.27 -35.97
N SER A 135 -0.08 2.45 -35.59
CA SER A 135 -0.13 3.64 -36.44
C SER A 135 0.73 3.47 -37.69
N ASP A 136 1.95 2.98 -37.54
CA ASP A 136 2.88 2.73 -38.65
C ASP A 136 2.37 1.62 -39.59
N LEU A 137 1.77 0.57 -39.02
CA LEU A 137 1.10 -0.48 -39.78
C LEU A 137 -0.07 0.08 -40.58
N SER A 138 -0.88 0.94 -39.98
CA SER A 138 -2.02 1.57 -40.65
C SER A 138 -1.56 2.42 -41.85
N ALA A 139 -0.50 3.21 -41.67
CA ALA A 139 0.11 3.98 -42.76
C ALA A 139 0.63 3.08 -43.90
N SER A 140 1.29 1.97 -43.54
CA SER A 140 1.79 0.98 -44.49
C SER A 140 0.65 0.35 -45.31
N VAL A 141 -0.47 0.00 -44.66
CA VAL A 141 -1.68 -0.52 -45.33
C VAL A 141 -2.26 0.50 -46.30
N THR A 142 -2.31 1.78 -45.94
CA THR A 142 -2.75 2.85 -46.87
C THR A 142 -1.85 2.94 -48.11
N ASN A 143 -0.52 2.87 -47.94
CA ASN A 143 0.43 2.89 -49.06
C ASN A 143 0.29 1.66 -49.98
N ILE A 144 0.08 0.48 -49.41
CA ILE A 144 -0.16 -0.75 -50.18
C ILE A 144 -1.45 -0.62 -50.98
N SER A 145 -2.52 -0.12 -50.37
CA SER A 145 -3.80 0.11 -51.06
C SER A 145 -3.65 1.06 -52.25
N ALA A 146 -2.96 2.19 -52.05
CA ALA A 146 -2.66 3.14 -53.13
C ALA A 146 -1.84 2.49 -54.26
N SER A 147 -0.82 1.71 -53.91
CA SER A 147 0.01 1.00 -54.90
C SER A 147 -0.80 -0.04 -55.68
N ALA A 148 -1.70 -0.77 -55.02
CA ALA A 148 -2.58 -1.73 -55.68
C ALA A 148 -3.52 -1.05 -56.68
N HIS A 149 -4.07 0.12 -56.32
CA HIS A 149 -4.85 0.94 -57.27
C HIS A 149 -4.01 1.37 -58.47
N GLN A 150 -2.79 1.87 -58.26
CA GLN A 150 -1.90 2.27 -59.37
C GLN A 150 -1.56 1.11 -60.30
N ILE A 151 -1.31 -0.09 -59.75
CA ILE A 151 -1.07 -1.30 -60.55
C ILE A 151 -2.31 -1.64 -61.38
N ASN A 152 -3.49 -1.61 -60.76
CA ASN A 152 -4.75 -1.89 -61.45
C ASN A 152 -5.01 -0.89 -62.58
N ASP A 153 -4.78 0.40 -62.35
CA ASP A 153 -4.93 1.45 -63.36
C ASP A 153 -3.92 1.28 -64.50
N SER A 154 -2.68 0.95 -64.19
CA SER A 154 -1.64 0.67 -65.19
C SER A 154 -2.00 -0.56 -66.03
N PHE A 155 -2.56 -1.60 -65.40
CA PHE A 155 -3.03 -2.79 -66.11
C PHE A 155 -4.20 -2.45 -67.04
N ALA A 156 -5.16 -1.65 -66.57
CA ALA A 156 -6.27 -1.18 -67.39
C ALA A 156 -5.78 -0.39 -68.62
N ALA A 157 -4.83 0.53 -68.43
CA ALA A 157 -4.19 1.28 -69.51
C ALA A 157 -3.49 0.33 -70.52
N ASN A 158 -2.67 -0.61 -70.05
CA ASN A 158 -2.01 -1.59 -70.91
C ASN A 158 -3.00 -2.43 -71.73
N THR A 159 -4.12 -2.86 -71.12
CA THR A 159 -5.14 -3.60 -71.88
C THR A 159 -5.85 -2.75 -72.94
N ALA A 160 -6.00 -1.45 -72.71
CA ALA A 160 -6.52 -0.52 -73.71
C ALA A 160 -5.53 -0.34 -74.87
N ASP A 161 -4.25 -0.15 -74.58
CA ASP A 161 -3.19 -0.05 -75.60
C ASP A 161 -3.10 -1.32 -76.47
N ILE A 162 -3.19 -2.50 -75.85
CA ILE A 162 -3.21 -3.78 -76.58
C ILE A 162 -4.42 -3.86 -77.53
N LYS A 163 -5.61 -3.42 -77.09
CA LYS A 163 -6.81 -3.36 -77.95
C LYS A 163 -6.64 -2.39 -79.12
N GLU A 164 -5.95 -1.27 -78.94
CA GLU A 164 -5.70 -0.31 -80.01
C GLU A 164 -4.65 -0.81 -81.01
N SER A 165 -3.56 -1.42 -80.53
CA SER A 165 -2.54 -2.05 -81.38
C SER A 165 -3.10 -3.19 -82.23
N THR A 166 -4.01 -4.00 -81.66
CA THR A 166 -4.69 -5.10 -82.37
C THR A 166 -5.81 -4.66 -83.30
N LYS A 167 -6.18 -3.37 -83.32
CA LYS A 167 -7.14 -2.80 -84.29
C LYS A 167 -6.52 -2.57 -85.68
N TYR A 168 -5.19 -2.60 -85.79
CA TYR A 168 -4.45 -2.47 -87.05
C TYR A 168 -3.70 -3.76 -87.50
N PRO A 169 -4.31 -4.94 -87.60
CA PRO A 169 -3.69 -6.06 -88.30
C PRO A 169 -4.04 -5.93 -89.79
N ALA A 170 -3.06 -5.57 -90.61
CA ALA A 170 -3.07 -5.65 -92.08
C ALA A 170 -3.91 -4.64 -92.88
N SER A 171 -3.58 -3.35 -92.81
CA SER A 171 -3.80 -2.39 -93.91
C SER A 171 -2.51 -2.21 -94.74
N GLY A 172 -1.92 -3.33 -95.18
CA GLY A 172 -0.63 -3.37 -95.87
C GLY A 172 -0.61 -4.29 -97.09
N CYS A 173 -1.69 -4.33 -97.88
CA CYS A 173 -1.61 -4.83 -99.25
C CYS A 173 -0.95 -3.75 -100.12
N ILE A 174 0.33 -3.92 -100.48
CA ILE A 174 0.97 -3.16 -101.57
C ILE A 174 1.59 -4.15 -102.57
N ASN A 175 0.72 -4.62 -103.46
CA ASN A 175 0.90 -4.77 -104.90
C ASN A 175 2.33 -5.05 -105.46
N ARG A 176 2.61 -6.33 -105.72
CA ARG A 176 3.21 -6.82 -106.98
C ARG A 176 3.02 -8.35 -107.11
N GLY A 177 1.87 -8.77 -107.67
CA GLY A 177 1.86 -9.92 -108.59
C GLY A 177 1.33 -11.30 -108.17
N ALA A 178 0.58 -11.50 -107.07
CA ALA A 178 -0.05 -12.82 -106.85
C ALA A 178 -1.42 -12.76 -106.14
N ILE A 179 -2.45 -13.03 -106.94
CA ILE A 179 -3.85 -13.44 -106.70
C ILE A 179 -4.34 -13.44 -105.24
N CYS A 180 -5.21 -12.46 -104.95
CA CYS A 180 -6.23 -12.59 -103.90
C CYS A 180 -7.40 -13.42 -104.45
N CYS A 181 -7.72 -14.56 -103.82
CA CYS A 181 -9.04 -15.17 -103.95
C CYS A 181 -9.86 -14.81 -102.71
N ASN A 182 -10.86 -13.94 -102.91
CA ASN A 182 -11.90 -13.65 -101.93
C ASN A 182 -13.24 -14.05 -102.56
N GLY A 183 -13.97 -14.94 -101.87
CA GLY A 183 -15.43 -15.06 -101.95
C GLY A 183 -16.01 -16.14 -102.87
N GLY A 184 -16.82 -17.00 -102.26
CA GLY A 184 -18.04 -17.55 -102.90
C GLY A 184 -18.04 -19.05 -103.21
N ASP A 185 -18.85 -19.77 -102.45
CA ASP A 185 -19.61 -20.99 -102.84
C ASP A 185 -18.89 -22.11 -103.63
N TYR A 186 -18.64 -23.23 -102.94
CA TYR A 186 -18.73 -24.56 -103.59
C TYR A 186 -19.56 -25.50 -102.71
N ARG A 187 -20.79 -25.76 -103.17
CA ARG A 187 -21.65 -26.85 -102.72
C ARG A 187 -21.01 -28.22 -103.04
N SER A 188 -21.18 -29.13 -102.08
CA SER A 188 -21.42 -30.58 -102.21
C SER A 188 -20.42 -31.44 -102.99
N PHE A 189 -19.71 -32.32 -102.27
CA PHE A 189 -20.01 -33.75 -102.22
C PHE A 189 -19.81 -34.27 -100.80
#